data_AF-A0A0H2S8Z4-F1
#
_entry.id   AF-A0A0H2S8Z4-F1
#
_cell.length_a   1.000
_cell.length_b   1.000
_cell.length_c   1.000
_cell.angle_alpha   90.00
_cell.angle_beta   90.00
_cell.angle_gamma   90.00
#
_symmetry.space_group_name_H-M   'P 1'
#
loop_
_entity.id
_entity.type
_entity.pdbx_description
1 polymer ?
#
loop_
_entity_poly.entity_id
_entity_poly.type
_entity_poly.pdbx_seq_one_letter_code
_entity_poly.pdbx_strand_id
1 'polypeptide(L)'
;MAFANIAPSFSALPAHITSALIFLLFLTTLTCITAVVTIYLDTRYRRGMRTPWTRLTLFPTLWSSALFIISSFSPIGRLAMWSPVTSLHAYTWLRPVGGPVAIDWVTAAWSVVLHELLGMWIMGPPKIVTAIEDEHLISVDESISEVQHQAQQPQRSKSLLYLSAMLCLLVLPSYSFDGLPLPIISSFTTPISMACALPLPSTVENENNKPSIDNYILETHRLTPLAKVVLWPEAAVRLQTPERRAYVIEQVQNNAQASVVAVSFEDLIPNKMQNGSGPWRHGMMIIDKDGLKAEYYKRVPVPFVEERSTSSKNKPLFFEYELVLRRNSRKVPIDWVDLPITAGFSLDFASNFPFSLSSRPALVLGAAHTWHPNVGIALWEQAKARSEELGSALLWCDGGEGGVSGVAAPGVDEILQVGSGSWVRTIGLKLPFEEGRTAYGFFGAWLAIPFIWGVFGVEWIVERTIVNLKGEYDYDISCFRRKRKSVEADEEASLLS
;
A
#
# COMPACT_ATOMS: atom_id res chain seq x y z
N MET A 1 -5.48 -2.46 -19.69
CA MET A 1 -6.05 -1.81 -18.49
C MET A 1 -7.24 -0.92 -18.84
N ALA A 2 -7.13 0.03 -19.79
CA ALA A 2 -8.25 0.88 -20.21
C ALA A 2 -9.51 0.10 -20.63
N PHE A 3 -9.40 -0.88 -21.54
CA PHE A 3 -10.56 -1.66 -22.03
C PHE A 3 -11.32 -2.44 -20.94
N ALA A 4 -10.63 -2.98 -19.94
CA ALA A 4 -11.26 -3.72 -18.84
C ALA A 4 -12.07 -2.81 -17.89
N ASN A 5 -11.78 -1.50 -17.92
CA ASN A 5 -12.42 -0.51 -17.05
C ASN A 5 -13.50 0.30 -17.79
N ILE A 6 -13.70 0.09 -19.09
CA ILE A 6 -14.70 0.83 -19.88
C ILE A 6 -16.12 0.52 -19.39
N ALA A 7 -16.46 -0.77 -19.23
CA ALA A 7 -17.78 -1.20 -18.79
C ALA A 7 -18.17 -0.65 -17.39
N PRO A 8 -17.36 -0.78 -16.33
CA PRO A 8 -17.68 -0.17 -15.03
C PRO A 8 -17.68 1.37 -15.07
N SER A 9 -16.98 2.01 -16.02
CA SER A 9 -17.04 3.47 -16.15
C SER A 9 -18.33 3.96 -16.80
N PHE A 10 -18.90 3.17 -17.71
CA PHE A 10 -20.18 3.49 -18.35
C PHE A 10 -21.35 3.43 -17.38
N SER A 11 -21.34 2.49 -16.42
CA SER A 11 -22.41 2.38 -15.42
C SER A 11 -22.36 3.49 -14.35
N ALA A 12 -21.20 4.12 -14.13
CA ALA A 12 -20.99 5.09 -13.07
C ALA A 12 -21.47 6.52 -13.39
N LEU A 13 -21.37 6.97 -14.66
CA LEU A 13 -21.51 8.38 -15.01
C LEU A 13 -22.44 8.66 -16.21
N PRO A 14 -23.75 8.31 -16.18
CA PRO A 14 -24.66 8.59 -17.30
C PRO A 14 -24.76 10.08 -17.67
N ALA A 15 -24.65 10.99 -16.70
CA ALA A 15 -24.77 12.43 -16.89
C ALA A 15 -23.45 13.13 -17.31
N HIS A 16 -22.31 12.43 -17.20
CA HIS A 16 -20.97 13.02 -17.34
C HIS A 16 -20.00 12.09 -18.10
N ILE A 17 -20.51 11.35 -19.09
CA ILE A 17 -19.74 10.34 -19.84
C ILE A 17 -18.50 10.95 -20.50
N THR A 18 -18.62 12.15 -21.08
CA THR A 18 -17.51 12.81 -21.78
C THR A 18 -16.38 13.21 -20.84
N SER A 19 -16.67 13.83 -19.70
CA SER A 19 -15.65 14.20 -18.71
C SER A 19 -15.02 12.98 -18.05
N ALA A 20 -15.79 11.93 -17.79
CA ALA A 20 -15.29 10.65 -17.28
C ALA A 20 -14.31 9.99 -18.27
N LEU A 21 -14.69 9.90 -19.55
CA LEU A 21 -13.82 9.35 -20.60
C LEU A 21 -12.55 10.17 -20.78
N ILE A 22 -12.66 11.51 -20.82
CA ILE A 22 -11.49 12.40 -20.90
C ILE A 22 -10.57 12.19 -19.70
N PHE A 23 -11.13 12.06 -18.50
CA PHE A 23 -10.35 11.82 -17.28
C PHE A 23 -9.64 10.45 -17.29
N LEU A 24 -10.34 9.39 -17.71
CA LEU A 24 -9.74 8.05 -17.85
C LEU A 24 -8.65 8.02 -18.93
N LEU A 25 -8.89 8.70 -20.05
CA LEU A 25 -7.89 8.88 -21.11
C LEU A 25 -6.68 9.64 -20.58
N PHE A 26 -6.90 10.71 -19.82
CA PHE A 26 -5.84 11.49 -19.18
C PHE A 26 -5.02 10.65 -18.21
N LEU A 27 -5.67 9.89 -17.32
CA LEU A 27 -4.98 8.99 -16.38
C LEU A 27 -4.20 7.87 -17.09
N THR A 28 -4.79 7.29 -18.13
CA THR A 28 -4.11 6.27 -18.94
C THR A 28 -2.91 6.87 -19.66
N THR A 29 -3.05 8.05 -20.24
CA THR A 29 -1.96 8.76 -20.91
C THR A 29 -0.85 9.12 -19.92
N LEU A 30 -1.20 9.61 -18.73
CA LEU A 30 -0.24 9.96 -17.67
C LEU A 30 0.56 8.73 -17.21
N THR A 31 -0.11 7.60 -16.98
CA THR A 31 0.54 6.35 -16.58
C THR A 31 1.42 5.78 -17.70
N CYS A 32 0.99 5.86 -18.96
CA CYS A 32 1.82 5.49 -20.11
C CYS A 32 3.04 6.41 -20.28
N ILE A 33 2.88 7.73 -20.18
CA ILE A 33 3.98 8.70 -20.23
C ILE A 33 4.99 8.39 -19.14
N THR A 34 4.51 8.08 -17.93
CA THR A 34 5.38 7.73 -16.81
C THR A 34 6.22 6.51 -17.14
N ALA A 35 5.61 5.43 -17.63
CA ALA A 35 6.34 4.23 -18.01
C ALA A 35 7.39 4.52 -19.09
N VAL A 36 7.01 5.25 -20.14
CA VAL A 36 7.93 5.63 -21.23
C VAL A 36 9.07 6.50 -20.71
N VAL A 37 8.79 7.50 -19.87
CA VAL A 37 9.81 8.38 -19.28
C VAL A 37 10.75 7.56 -18.39
N THR A 38 10.24 6.69 -17.52
CA THR A 38 11.08 5.84 -16.67
C THR A 38 12.00 4.94 -17.50
N ILE A 39 11.48 4.31 -18.57
CA ILE A 39 12.28 3.49 -19.49
C ILE A 39 13.30 4.34 -20.25
N TYR A 40 12.92 5.53 -20.71
CA TYR A 40 13.81 6.45 -21.39
C TYR A 40 14.96 6.92 -20.48
N LEU A 41 14.65 7.32 -19.25
CA LEU A 41 15.67 7.72 -18.28
C LEU A 41 16.60 6.55 -17.96
N ASP A 42 16.05 5.37 -17.72
CA ASP A 42 16.82 4.16 -17.48
C ASP A 42 17.79 3.87 -18.63
N THR A 43 17.30 3.81 -19.88
CA THR A 43 18.14 3.57 -21.07
C THR A 43 19.19 4.68 -21.29
N ARG A 44 18.83 5.94 -21.03
CA ARG A 44 19.72 7.10 -21.20
C ARG A 44 20.86 7.12 -20.18
N TYR A 45 20.57 6.80 -18.91
CA TYR A 45 21.54 6.84 -17.82
C TYR A 45 22.35 5.54 -17.69
N ARG A 46 21.78 4.37 -18.05
CA ARG A 46 22.50 3.08 -18.08
C ARG A 46 23.81 3.15 -18.87
N ARG A 47 23.85 3.92 -19.96
CA ARG A 47 25.05 4.09 -20.81
C ARG A 47 26.23 4.73 -20.07
N GLY A 48 25.97 5.60 -19.09
CA GLY A 48 27.01 6.28 -18.32
C GLY A 48 27.47 5.50 -17.07
N MET A 49 26.73 4.47 -16.67
CA MET A 49 27.04 3.72 -15.45
C MET A 49 28.14 2.71 -15.72
N ARG A 50 29.17 2.69 -14.88
CA ARG A 50 30.30 1.76 -15.02
C ARG A 50 29.96 0.36 -14.51
N THR A 51 29.11 0.26 -13.50
CA THR A 51 28.94 -0.98 -12.76
C THR A 51 27.68 -1.76 -13.17
N PRO A 52 27.73 -3.09 -13.23
CA PRO A 52 26.59 -3.91 -13.66
C PRO A 52 25.43 -3.91 -12.65
N TRP A 53 25.68 -3.78 -11.34
CA TRP A 53 24.60 -3.72 -10.34
C TRP A 53 23.76 -2.45 -10.48
N THR A 54 24.41 -1.29 -10.61
CA THR A 54 23.73 0.00 -10.75
C THR A 54 22.86 0.01 -12.00
N ARG A 55 23.35 -0.56 -13.12
CA ARG A 55 22.56 -0.70 -14.34
C ARG A 55 21.29 -1.55 -14.14
N LEU A 56 21.37 -2.66 -13.39
CA LEU A 56 20.23 -3.54 -13.14
C LEU A 56 19.23 -2.94 -12.15
N THR A 57 19.71 -2.24 -11.13
CA THR A 57 18.88 -1.69 -10.05
C THR A 57 18.36 -0.28 -10.31
N LEU A 58 18.82 0.38 -11.38
CA LEU A 58 18.33 1.71 -11.78
C LEU A 58 16.84 1.71 -12.10
N PHE A 59 16.39 0.82 -12.98
CA PHE A 59 14.98 0.77 -13.40
C PHE A 59 14.02 0.56 -12.21
N PRO A 60 14.22 -0.44 -11.32
CA PRO A 60 13.36 -0.62 -10.15
C PRO A 60 13.30 0.61 -9.24
N THR A 61 14.42 1.31 -9.09
CA THR A 61 14.53 2.50 -8.24
C THR A 61 13.80 3.70 -8.86
N LEU A 62 13.98 3.93 -10.16
CA LEU A 62 13.25 4.97 -10.90
C LEU A 62 11.75 4.69 -10.96
N TRP A 63 11.37 3.43 -11.19
CA TRP A 63 9.97 3.00 -11.27
C TRP A 63 9.24 3.25 -9.95
N SER A 64 9.79 2.78 -8.84
CA SER A 64 9.19 2.94 -7.51
C SER A 64 9.09 4.40 -7.11
N SER A 65 10.13 5.19 -7.41
CA SER A 65 10.13 6.64 -7.15
C SER A 65 9.07 7.35 -7.99
N ALA A 66 8.96 7.03 -9.28
CA ALA A 66 7.97 7.62 -10.17
C ALA A 66 6.53 7.30 -9.73
N LEU A 67 6.23 6.03 -9.44
CA LEU A 67 4.90 5.62 -8.96
C LEU A 67 4.57 6.24 -7.61
N PHE A 68 5.54 6.37 -6.70
CA PHE A 68 5.34 7.07 -5.43
C PHE A 68 4.97 8.54 -5.65
N ILE A 69 5.71 9.25 -6.51
CA ILE A 69 5.43 10.65 -6.83
C ILE A 69 4.02 10.78 -7.43
N ILE A 70 3.70 9.99 -8.47
CA ILE A 70 2.42 10.11 -9.17
C ILE A 70 1.26 9.72 -8.26
N SER A 71 1.39 8.67 -7.45
CA SER A 71 0.33 8.28 -6.52
C SER A 71 0.05 9.34 -5.45
N SER A 72 1.05 10.16 -5.11
CA SER A 72 0.91 11.25 -4.14
C SER A 72 0.16 12.46 -4.71
N PHE A 73 0.19 12.66 -6.03
CA PHE A 73 -0.52 13.74 -6.71
C PHE A 73 -1.80 13.27 -7.42
N SER A 74 -1.95 11.95 -7.63
CA SER A 74 -3.08 11.36 -8.32
C SER A 74 -4.34 11.46 -7.46
N PRO A 75 -5.44 12.02 -7.98
CA PRO A 75 -6.68 12.13 -7.23
C PRO A 75 -7.37 10.77 -7.00
N ILE A 76 -7.01 9.74 -7.78
CA ILE A 76 -7.46 8.35 -7.58
C ILE A 76 -6.42 7.49 -6.85
N GLY A 77 -5.36 8.14 -6.34
CA GLY A 77 -4.26 7.48 -5.65
C GLY A 77 -3.65 6.35 -6.47
N ARG A 78 -3.66 5.15 -5.90
CA ARG A 78 -3.00 3.95 -6.43
C ARG A 78 -3.88 3.02 -7.27
N LEU A 79 -5.15 3.38 -7.54
CA LEU A 79 -6.06 2.51 -8.30
C LEU A 79 -5.64 2.27 -9.75
N ALA A 80 -4.99 3.26 -10.40
CA ALA A 80 -4.54 3.16 -11.78
C ALA A 80 -3.04 2.84 -11.90
N MET A 81 -2.41 2.33 -10.85
CA MET A 81 -0.99 2.03 -10.87
C MET A 81 -0.74 0.64 -11.47
N TRP A 82 0.41 0.49 -12.12
CA TRP A 82 0.81 -0.73 -12.81
C TRP A 82 1.23 -1.85 -11.87
N SER A 83 1.79 -1.52 -10.71
CA SER A 83 2.24 -2.53 -9.76
C SER A 83 1.04 -3.23 -9.12
N PRO A 84 1.13 -4.55 -8.93
CA PRO A 84 0.03 -5.32 -8.39
C PRO A 84 -0.18 -4.97 -6.91
N VAL A 85 -1.43 -4.75 -6.56
CA VAL A 85 -1.86 -4.60 -5.16
C VAL A 85 -2.06 -5.98 -4.52
N THR A 86 -2.23 -7.02 -5.33
CA THR A 86 -2.49 -8.40 -4.90
C THR A 86 -1.40 -9.36 -5.41
N SER A 87 -1.48 -10.64 -5.06
CA SER A 87 -0.74 -11.71 -5.73
C SER A 87 0.78 -11.76 -5.50
N LEU A 88 1.29 -11.03 -4.49
CA LEU A 88 2.68 -11.12 -4.03
C LEU A 88 2.75 -11.64 -2.60
N HIS A 89 2.09 -12.77 -2.32
CA HIS A 89 2.00 -13.39 -0.98
C HIS A 89 3.39 -13.56 -0.32
N ALA A 90 4.39 -13.98 -1.09
CA ALA A 90 5.77 -14.12 -0.64
C ALA A 90 6.44 -12.81 -0.18
N TYR A 91 5.90 -11.65 -0.58
CA TYR A 91 6.46 -10.33 -0.30
C TYR A 91 5.54 -9.45 0.55
N THR A 92 4.41 -9.98 1.04
CA THR A 92 3.46 -9.21 1.87
C THR A 92 4.12 -8.64 3.14
N TRP A 93 5.11 -9.34 3.68
CA TRP A 93 5.91 -8.88 4.83
C TRP A 93 6.64 -7.55 4.58
N LEU A 94 6.86 -7.15 3.32
CA LEU A 94 7.45 -5.85 2.99
C LEU A 94 6.49 -4.67 3.20
N ARG A 95 5.16 -4.90 3.23
CA ARG A 95 4.17 -3.83 3.42
C ARG A 95 4.31 -3.09 4.74
N PRO A 96 4.38 -3.75 5.92
CA PRO A 96 4.60 -3.03 7.16
C PRO A 96 5.98 -2.35 7.23
N VAL A 97 6.93 -2.70 6.35
CA VAL A 97 8.29 -2.13 6.36
C VAL A 97 8.44 -0.95 5.42
N GLY A 98 8.22 -1.17 4.11
CA GLY A 98 8.41 -0.16 3.06
C GLY A 98 7.13 0.18 2.30
N GLY A 99 5.99 -0.39 2.71
CA GLY A 99 4.68 -0.16 2.12
C GLY A 99 4.64 -0.44 0.61
N PRO A 100 3.89 0.34 -0.16
CA PRO A 100 3.72 0.11 -1.58
C PRO A 100 5.00 0.36 -2.37
N VAL A 101 5.92 1.20 -1.87
CA VAL A 101 7.18 1.53 -2.55
C VAL A 101 8.10 0.31 -2.64
N ALA A 102 8.17 -0.49 -1.58
CA ALA A 102 8.95 -1.74 -1.59
C ALA A 102 8.36 -2.76 -2.57
N ILE A 103 7.03 -2.86 -2.63
CA ILE A 103 6.33 -3.75 -3.57
C ILE A 103 6.55 -3.30 -5.02
N ASP A 104 6.48 -1.99 -5.29
CA ASP A 104 6.80 -1.40 -6.60
C ASP A 104 8.23 -1.78 -7.03
N TRP A 105 9.17 -1.73 -6.08
CA TRP A 105 10.58 -2.03 -6.34
C TRP A 105 10.79 -3.50 -6.67
N VAL A 106 10.25 -4.41 -5.87
CA VAL A 106 10.36 -5.87 -6.10
C VAL A 106 9.72 -6.27 -7.42
N THR A 107 8.55 -5.72 -7.74
CA THR A 107 7.84 -5.98 -9.01
C THR A 107 8.69 -5.55 -10.20
N ALA A 108 9.27 -4.35 -10.15
CA ALA A 108 10.14 -3.87 -11.21
C ALA A 108 11.46 -4.63 -11.28
N ALA A 109 12.03 -5.07 -10.16
CA ALA A 109 13.24 -5.87 -10.12
C ALA A 109 13.04 -7.24 -10.78
N TRP A 110 11.93 -7.92 -10.51
CA TRP A 110 11.55 -9.13 -11.24
C TRP A 110 11.36 -8.88 -12.73
N SER A 111 10.79 -7.74 -13.11
CA SER A 111 10.62 -7.36 -14.51
C SER A 111 11.97 -7.22 -15.22
N VAL A 112 12.99 -6.65 -14.56
CA VAL A 112 14.37 -6.59 -15.08
C VAL A 112 14.96 -7.99 -15.23
N VAL A 113 14.82 -8.85 -14.22
CA VAL A 113 15.34 -10.23 -14.28
C VAL A 113 14.73 -10.99 -15.45
N LEU A 114 13.41 -10.95 -15.60
CA LEU A 114 12.71 -11.60 -16.71
C LEU A 114 13.10 -11.01 -18.06
N HIS A 115 13.23 -9.69 -18.16
CA HIS A 115 13.67 -9.04 -19.39
C HIS A 115 15.08 -9.49 -19.82
N GLU A 116 16.03 -9.57 -18.88
CA GLU A 116 17.39 -10.02 -19.16
C GLU A 116 17.42 -11.51 -19.54
N LEU A 117 16.65 -12.37 -18.84
CA LEU A 117 16.54 -13.80 -19.17
C LEU A 117 15.94 -14.03 -20.56
N LEU A 118 14.84 -13.35 -20.88
CA LEU A 118 14.22 -13.42 -22.20
C LEU A 118 15.14 -12.87 -23.29
N GLY A 119 15.86 -11.77 -23.00
CA GLY A 119 16.86 -11.22 -23.90
C GLY A 119 17.96 -12.22 -24.23
N MET A 120 18.51 -12.90 -23.22
CA MET A 120 19.52 -13.95 -23.41
C MET A 120 18.96 -15.16 -24.16
N TRP A 121 17.71 -15.55 -23.90
CA TRP A 121 17.06 -16.66 -24.58
C TRP A 121 16.81 -16.37 -26.07
N ILE A 122 16.33 -15.16 -26.41
CA ILE A 122 16.00 -14.75 -27.78
C ILE A 122 17.27 -14.45 -28.60
N MET A 123 18.25 -13.75 -28.02
CA MET A 123 19.46 -13.34 -28.74
C MET A 123 20.52 -14.46 -28.83
N GLY A 124 20.32 -15.56 -28.09
CA GLY A 124 21.27 -16.65 -27.98
C GLY A 124 22.47 -16.29 -27.09
N PRO A 125 23.35 -17.28 -26.77
CA PRO A 125 24.58 -17.00 -26.04
C PRO A 125 25.39 -15.96 -26.82
N PRO A 126 26.04 -15.00 -26.14
CA PRO A 126 26.90 -14.05 -26.82
C PRO A 126 27.89 -14.84 -27.64
N LYS A 127 27.83 -14.68 -28.97
CA LYS A 127 28.81 -15.29 -29.87
C LYS A 127 30.15 -14.78 -29.37
N ILE A 128 30.95 -15.69 -28.81
CA ILE A 128 32.36 -15.41 -28.56
C ILE A 128 32.89 -15.25 -29.97
N VAL A 129 33.00 -14.00 -30.43
CA VAL A 129 33.76 -13.68 -31.61
C VAL A 129 35.20 -13.97 -31.20
N THR A 130 35.58 -15.24 -31.31
CA THR A 130 36.97 -15.59 -31.49
C THR A 130 37.39 -14.81 -32.71
N ALA A 131 38.17 -13.75 -32.50
CA ALA A 131 38.77 -12.95 -33.57
C ALA A 131 39.89 -13.74 -34.25
N ILE A 132 39.59 -14.98 -34.62
CA ILE A 132 40.47 -15.93 -35.28
C ILE A 132 39.53 -16.70 -36.22
N GLU A 133 39.74 -16.57 -37.53
CA GLU A 133 38.92 -17.08 -38.67
C GLU A 133 37.70 -16.18 -38.96
N ASP A 134 37.63 -15.27 -39.95
CA ASP A 134 38.31 -15.01 -41.23
C ASP A 134 38.24 -13.46 -41.45
N GLU A 135 39.25 -12.71 -41.90
CA GLU A 135 39.88 -12.73 -43.22
C GLU A 135 41.35 -12.29 -43.12
N HIS A 136 42.26 -13.15 -43.57
CA HIS A 136 43.53 -12.72 -44.12
C HIS A 136 43.28 -11.80 -45.31
N LEU A 137 43.77 -10.56 -45.28
CA LEU A 137 44.41 -9.86 -46.40
C LEU A 137 45.10 -8.61 -45.84
N ILE A 138 46.42 -8.54 -46.04
CA ILE A 138 47.38 -7.47 -45.69
C ILE A 138 48.12 -7.69 -44.36
N SER A 139 49.28 -8.34 -44.47
CA SER A 139 50.36 -8.33 -43.48
C SER A 139 51.05 -6.95 -43.49
N VAL A 140 50.87 -6.17 -42.44
CA VAL A 140 51.83 -5.11 -42.07
C VAL A 140 52.47 -5.53 -40.76
N ASP A 141 53.78 -5.74 -40.85
CA ASP A 141 54.68 -5.98 -39.73
C ASP A 141 54.79 -4.69 -38.92
N GLU A 142 54.13 -4.61 -37.76
CA GLU A 142 54.44 -3.60 -36.76
C GLU A 142 54.18 -4.19 -35.37
N SER A 143 55.20 -4.14 -34.52
CA SER A 143 55.28 -4.72 -33.17
C SER A 143 54.04 -4.43 -32.31
N ILE A 144 53.17 -5.43 -32.17
CA ILE A 144 51.99 -5.36 -31.31
C ILE A 144 52.39 -5.84 -29.91
N SER A 145 52.50 -4.90 -28.97
CA SER A 145 52.40 -5.18 -27.54
C SER A 145 51.20 -6.08 -27.29
N GLU A 146 51.41 -7.23 -26.66
CA GLU A 146 50.37 -8.19 -26.26
C GLU A 146 49.36 -7.51 -25.33
N VAL A 147 48.37 -6.82 -25.90
CA VAL A 147 47.12 -6.50 -25.21
C VAL A 147 46.35 -7.80 -25.17
N GLN A 148 46.62 -8.57 -24.12
CA GLN A 148 45.85 -9.73 -23.73
C GLN A 148 44.41 -9.24 -23.47
N HIS A 149 43.58 -9.21 -24.52
CA HIS A 149 42.14 -9.05 -24.40
C HIS A 149 41.60 -10.30 -23.72
N GLN A 150 41.72 -10.32 -22.38
CA GLN A 150 40.95 -11.21 -21.53
C GLN A 150 39.51 -11.08 -21.98
N ALA A 151 38.97 -12.14 -22.57
CA ALA A 151 37.56 -12.29 -22.81
C ALA A 151 36.86 -11.98 -21.48
N GLN A 152 36.27 -10.79 -21.37
CA GLN A 152 35.54 -10.38 -20.19
C GLN A 152 34.37 -11.35 -20.07
N GLN A 153 34.54 -12.38 -19.25
CA GLN A 153 33.45 -13.20 -18.75
C GLN A 153 32.34 -12.23 -18.34
N PRO A 154 31.07 -12.49 -18.70
CA PRO A 154 30.02 -11.49 -18.64
C PRO A 154 29.75 -11.17 -17.17
N GLN A 155 30.37 -10.12 -16.63
CA GLN A 155 30.12 -9.58 -15.29
C GLN A 155 28.62 -9.31 -15.09
N ARG A 156 27.91 -9.01 -16.20
CA ARG A 156 26.44 -8.88 -16.27
C ARG A 156 25.70 -10.13 -15.76
N SER A 157 26.21 -11.34 -16.03
CA SER A 157 25.58 -12.60 -15.56
C SER A 157 25.66 -12.78 -14.05
N LYS A 158 26.76 -12.36 -13.42
CA LYS A 158 26.96 -12.48 -11.96
C LYS A 158 26.04 -11.53 -11.20
N SER A 159 25.94 -10.27 -11.62
CA SER A 159 25.03 -9.31 -10.99
C SER A 159 23.56 -9.67 -11.17
N LEU A 160 23.18 -10.25 -12.32
CA LEU A 160 21.84 -10.78 -12.54
C LEU A 160 21.54 -11.95 -11.59
N LEU A 161 22.50 -12.86 -11.40
CA LEU A 161 22.38 -13.96 -10.44
C LEU A 161 22.27 -13.43 -9.00
N TYR A 162 23.06 -12.43 -8.62
CA TYR A 162 22.96 -11.80 -7.29
C TYR A 162 21.61 -11.12 -7.07
N LEU A 163 21.09 -10.38 -8.06
CA LEU A 163 19.78 -9.75 -7.96
C LEU A 163 18.68 -10.82 -7.82
N SER A 164 18.74 -11.86 -8.65
CA SER A 164 17.77 -12.97 -8.61
C SER A 164 17.84 -13.72 -7.28
N ALA A 165 19.05 -14.02 -6.80
CA ALA A 165 19.27 -14.65 -5.50
C ALA A 165 18.74 -13.75 -4.37
N MET A 166 18.98 -12.44 -4.41
CA MET A 166 18.44 -11.49 -3.44
C MET A 166 16.91 -11.48 -3.45
N LEU A 167 16.28 -11.45 -4.62
CA LEU A 167 14.82 -11.49 -4.74
C LEU A 167 14.24 -12.80 -4.19
N CYS A 168 14.90 -13.94 -4.44
CA CYS A 168 14.53 -15.22 -3.84
C CYS A 168 14.76 -15.25 -2.33
N LEU A 169 15.86 -14.67 -1.83
CA LEU A 169 16.14 -14.56 -0.39
C LEU A 169 15.14 -13.67 0.32
N LEU A 170 14.63 -12.62 -0.35
CA LEU A 170 13.55 -11.78 0.15
C LEU A 170 12.22 -12.53 0.29
N VAL A 171 12.08 -13.73 -0.27
CA VAL A 171 10.94 -14.62 0.00
C VAL A 171 11.09 -15.32 1.34
N LEU A 172 12.30 -15.58 1.84
CA LEU A 172 12.51 -16.37 3.06
C LEU A 172 11.77 -15.86 4.30
N PRO A 173 11.68 -14.53 4.56
CA PRO A 173 10.90 -14.04 5.68
C PRO A 173 9.44 -14.45 5.63
N SER A 174 8.84 -14.69 4.45
CA SER A 174 7.42 -15.09 4.38
C SER A 174 7.13 -16.35 5.18
N TYR A 175 8.05 -17.33 5.22
CA TYR A 175 7.88 -18.56 5.98
C TYR A 175 7.90 -18.36 7.51
N SER A 176 8.57 -17.31 7.98
CA SER A 176 8.61 -16.96 9.42
C SER A 176 7.52 -15.96 9.80
N PHE A 177 7.10 -15.15 8.83
CA PHE A 177 6.01 -14.18 8.96
C PHE A 177 4.66 -14.76 8.56
N ASP A 178 4.58 -16.06 8.22
CA ASP A 178 3.40 -16.68 7.66
C ASP A 178 2.21 -16.49 8.62
N GLY A 179 1.37 -15.57 8.17
CA GLY A 179 0.20 -15.04 8.86
C GLY A 179 -0.89 -16.09 8.83
N LEU A 180 -0.79 -17.07 9.71
CA LEU A 180 -1.98 -17.79 10.12
C LEU A 180 -2.87 -16.83 10.93
N PRO A 181 -4.20 -16.94 10.79
CA PRO A 181 -5.10 -16.12 11.56
C PRO A 181 -4.85 -16.39 13.05
N LEU A 182 -4.84 -15.31 13.83
CA LEU A 182 -4.75 -15.44 15.28
C LEU A 182 -5.90 -16.32 15.81
N PRO A 183 -5.64 -17.24 16.76
CA PRO A 183 -6.69 -18.06 17.34
C PRO A 183 -7.75 -17.15 17.96
N ILE A 184 -9.02 -17.45 17.71
CA ILE A 184 -10.16 -16.65 18.18
C ILE A 184 -10.17 -16.57 19.72
N ILE A 185 -9.78 -17.65 20.38
CA ILE A 185 -9.69 -17.74 21.83
C ILE A 185 -8.30 -18.24 22.21
N SER A 186 -7.51 -17.38 22.86
CA SER A 186 -6.24 -17.75 23.47
C SER A 186 -5.91 -16.80 24.64
N SER A 187 -4.86 -17.10 25.40
CA SER A 187 -4.39 -16.22 26.48
C SER A 187 -3.88 -14.86 26.02
N PHE A 188 -3.61 -14.70 24.71
CA PHE A 188 -3.05 -13.48 24.11
C PHE A 188 -3.96 -12.88 23.04
N THR A 189 -5.18 -13.39 22.91
CA THR A 189 -6.14 -12.91 21.91
C THR A 189 -7.52 -12.73 22.53
N THR A 190 -8.28 -11.76 22.04
CA THR A 190 -9.69 -11.60 22.38
C THR A 190 -10.56 -11.70 21.15
N PRO A 191 -11.67 -12.46 21.23
CA PRO A 191 -12.63 -12.56 20.14
C PRO A 191 -13.37 -11.23 19.98
N ILE A 192 -13.26 -10.63 18.80
CA ILE A 192 -14.03 -9.44 18.43
C ILE A 192 -14.91 -9.80 17.24
N SER A 193 -16.22 -9.81 17.51
CA SER A 193 -17.24 -10.00 16.50
C SER A 193 -17.54 -8.67 15.83
N MET A 194 -17.47 -8.65 14.51
CA MET A 194 -17.74 -7.50 13.66
C MET A 194 -18.86 -7.83 12.69
N ALA A 195 -19.65 -6.83 12.31
CA ALA A 195 -20.76 -7.02 11.39
C ALA A 195 -20.82 -5.92 10.35
N CYS A 196 -21.31 -6.30 9.18
CA CYS A 196 -21.68 -5.39 8.14
C CYS A 196 -23.20 -5.35 7.99
N ALA A 197 -23.79 -4.16 8.13
CA ALA A 197 -25.23 -3.99 7.97
C ALA A 197 -25.54 -3.69 6.50
N LEU A 198 -26.02 -4.70 5.78
CA LEU A 198 -26.42 -4.65 4.37
C LEU A 198 -27.86 -5.14 4.22
N PRO A 199 -28.84 -4.38 4.75
CA PRO A 199 -30.23 -4.78 4.69
C PRO A 199 -30.70 -4.92 3.25
N LEU A 200 -31.63 -5.85 3.03
CA LEU A 200 -32.33 -5.96 1.75
C LEU A 200 -33.19 -4.70 1.52
N PRO A 201 -33.29 -4.22 0.27
CA PRO A 201 -34.23 -3.15 -0.04
C PRO A 201 -35.65 -3.61 0.27
N SER A 202 -36.49 -2.68 0.75
CA SER A 202 -37.89 -2.99 1.03
C SER A 202 -38.58 -3.39 -0.27
N THR A 203 -39.42 -4.44 -0.23
CA THR A 203 -40.25 -4.87 -1.36
C THR A 203 -41.32 -3.83 -1.73
N VAL A 204 -41.50 -2.80 -0.91
CA VAL A 204 -42.35 -1.64 -1.22
C VAL A 204 -41.57 -0.75 -2.19
N GLU A 205 -42.13 -0.54 -3.38
CA GLU A 205 -41.61 0.19 -4.54
C GLU A 205 -41.01 1.57 -4.20
N ASN A 206 -39.82 1.59 -3.61
CA ASN A 206 -38.98 2.79 -3.60
C ASN A 206 -38.28 2.84 -4.96
N GLU A 207 -38.51 3.93 -5.70
CA GLU A 207 -38.07 4.17 -7.09
C GLU A 207 -36.56 3.95 -7.36
N ASN A 208 -35.73 3.74 -6.33
CA ASN A 208 -34.28 3.57 -6.43
C ASN A 208 -33.73 2.25 -5.86
N ASN A 209 -34.59 1.32 -5.40
CA ASN A 209 -34.15 0.02 -4.84
C ASN A 209 -33.12 0.15 -3.68
N LYS A 210 -33.16 1.26 -2.93
CA LYS A 210 -32.25 1.53 -1.79
C LYS A 210 -32.91 1.20 -0.45
N PRO A 211 -32.19 0.62 0.52
CA PRO A 211 -32.74 0.38 1.85
C PRO A 211 -33.11 1.68 2.57
N SER A 212 -34.22 1.68 3.31
CA SER A 212 -34.63 2.81 4.13
C SER A 212 -33.80 2.89 5.42
N ILE A 213 -33.85 4.03 6.09
CA ILE A 213 -33.24 4.22 7.41
C ILE A 213 -33.79 3.20 8.42
N ASP A 214 -35.09 2.90 8.34
CA ASP A 214 -35.74 1.94 9.24
C ASP A 214 -35.24 0.51 8.99
N ASN A 215 -34.94 0.16 7.72
CA ASN A 215 -34.30 -1.12 7.40
C ASN A 215 -32.92 -1.23 8.05
N TYR A 216 -32.11 -0.16 8.01
CA TYR A 216 -30.80 -0.15 8.69
C TYR A 216 -30.92 -0.22 10.21
N ILE A 217 -31.91 0.46 10.81
CA ILE A 217 -32.16 0.41 12.26
C ILE A 217 -32.56 -1.00 12.68
N LEU A 218 -33.52 -1.61 11.97
CA LEU A 218 -33.99 -2.97 12.23
C LEU A 218 -32.84 -3.98 12.09
N GLU A 219 -32.03 -3.82 11.05
CA GLU A 219 -30.88 -4.68 10.82
C GLU A 219 -29.79 -4.50 11.87
N THR A 220 -29.59 -3.26 12.34
CA THR A 220 -28.68 -2.98 13.47
C THR A 220 -29.16 -3.65 14.74
N HIS A 221 -30.45 -3.56 15.06
CA HIS A 221 -31.03 -4.26 16.20
C HIS A 221 -30.82 -5.79 16.12
N ARG A 222 -30.82 -6.37 14.91
CA ARG A 222 -30.53 -7.79 14.69
C ARG A 222 -29.05 -8.13 14.90
N LEU A 223 -28.14 -7.22 14.54
CA LEU A 223 -26.69 -7.47 14.53
C LEU A 223 -26.00 -7.14 15.86
N THR A 224 -26.47 -6.13 16.61
CA THR A 224 -25.82 -5.69 17.86
C THR A 224 -25.75 -6.77 18.95
N PRO A 225 -26.67 -7.74 19.09
CA PRO A 225 -26.49 -8.87 20.00
C PRO A 225 -25.36 -9.81 19.62
N LEU A 226 -24.99 -9.86 18.33
CA LEU A 226 -24.06 -10.82 17.75
C LEU A 226 -22.66 -10.24 17.51
N ALA A 227 -22.58 -8.92 17.32
CA ALA A 227 -21.36 -8.21 16.97
C ALA A 227 -21.08 -7.05 17.92
N LYS A 228 -19.82 -6.86 18.26
CA LYS A 228 -19.32 -5.75 19.08
C LYS A 228 -19.10 -4.48 18.26
N VAL A 229 -18.82 -4.62 16.97
CA VAL A 229 -18.68 -3.50 16.03
C VAL A 229 -19.63 -3.74 14.86
N VAL A 230 -20.48 -2.78 14.53
CA VAL A 230 -21.39 -2.83 13.38
C VAL A 230 -21.07 -1.65 12.47
N LEU A 231 -20.86 -1.90 11.18
CA LEU A 231 -20.58 -0.85 10.19
C LEU A 231 -21.70 -0.76 9.16
N TRP A 232 -22.18 0.46 8.93
CA TRP A 232 -23.07 0.78 7.82
C TRP A 232 -22.25 1.23 6.59
N PRO A 233 -22.64 0.79 5.38
CA PRO A 233 -21.92 1.12 4.16
C PRO A 233 -21.99 2.62 3.84
N GLU A 234 -21.14 3.08 2.92
CA GLU A 234 -21.10 4.49 2.56
C GLU A 234 -22.46 4.99 2.07
N ALA A 235 -22.83 6.21 2.46
CA ALA A 235 -24.11 6.83 2.10
C ALA A 235 -25.36 6.01 2.51
N ALA A 236 -25.27 5.18 3.57
CA ALA A 236 -26.41 4.41 4.08
C ALA A 236 -27.62 5.29 4.41
N VAL A 237 -27.41 6.50 4.95
CA VAL A 237 -28.49 7.42 5.31
C VAL A 237 -28.22 8.85 4.86
N ARG A 238 -29.29 9.57 4.50
CA ARG A 238 -29.24 11.00 4.18
C ARG A 238 -29.79 11.81 5.36
N LEU A 239 -28.98 12.72 5.86
CA LEU A 239 -29.32 13.64 6.95
C LEU A 239 -29.56 15.02 6.35
N GLN A 240 -30.79 15.27 5.92
CA GLN A 240 -31.18 16.58 5.36
C GLN A 240 -31.43 17.63 6.43
N THR A 241 -31.89 17.20 7.60
CA THR A 241 -32.30 18.11 8.68
C THR A 241 -31.67 17.70 10.02
N PRO A 242 -31.44 18.66 10.93
CA PRO A 242 -30.96 18.37 12.28
C PRO A 242 -31.85 17.38 13.05
N GLU A 243 -33.17 17.44 12.83
CA GLU A 243 -34.15 16.54 13.46
C GLU A 243 -33.94 15.11 12.97
N ARG A 244 -33.68 14.92 11.67
CA ARG A 244 -33.39 13.60 11.12
C ARG A 244 -32.10 13.03 11.67
N ARG A 245 -31.08 13.87 11.86
CA ARG A 245 -29.82 13.49 12.49
C ARG A 245 -30.02 13.08 13.95
N ALA A 246 -30.75 13.87 14.74
CA ALA A 246 -31.07 13.55 16.12
C ALA A 246 -31.84 12.23 16.23
N TYR A 247 -32.83 12.02 15.35
CA TYR A 247 -33.58 10.78 15.25
C TYR A 247 -32.69 9.57 14.99
N VAL A 248 -31.78 9.64 14.01
CA VAL A 248 -30.87 8.52 13.70
C VAL A 248 -29.96 8.21 14.90
N ILE A 249 -29.42 9.25 15.56
CA ILE A 249 -28.56 9.05 16.73
C ILE A 249 -29.32 8.36 17.86
N GLU A 250 -30.53 8.84 18.18
CA GLU A 250 -31.36 8.26 19.23
C GLU A 250 -31.75 6.81 18.92
N GLN A 251 -32.18 6.52 17.69
CA GLN A 251 -32.57 5.17 17.30
C GLN A 251 -31.39 4.21 17.33
N VAL A 252 -30.21 4.61 16.84
CA VAL A 252 -29.02 3.77 16.87
C VAL A 252 -28.54 3.57 18.31
N GLN A 253 -28.54 4.62 19.14
CA GLN A 253 -28.20 4.53 20.56
C GLN A 253 -29.09 3.53 21.31
N ASN A 254 -30.40 3.58 21.08
CA ASN A 254 -31.37 2.66 21.69
C ASN A 254 -31.13 1.20 21.28
N ASN A 255 -30.58 0.97 20.08
CA ASN A 255 -30.33 -0.35 19.53
C ASN A 255 -28.88 -0.85 19.67
N ALA A 256 -27.94 0.01 20.06
CA ALA A 256 -26.51 -0.30 20.14
C ALA A 256 -26.17 -1.33 21.23
N GLN A 257 -26.97 -1.44 22.29
CA GLN A 257 -26.80 -2.39 23.40
C GLN A 257 -25.40 -2.38 24.07
N ALA A 258 -24.48 -3.22 23.59
CA ALA A 258 -23.10 -3.36 24.07
C ALA A 258 -22.08 -3.23 22.92
N SER A 259 -22.54 -2.71 21.81
CA SER A 259 -21.82 -2.64 20.55
C SER A 259 -21.64 -1.20 20.14
N VAL A 260 -20.60 -0.95 19.38
CA VAL A 260 -20.38 0.32 18.71
C VAL A 260 -20.89 0.21 17.28
N VAL A 261 -21.68 1.20 16.86
CA VAL A 261 -22.27 1.27 15.53
C VAL A 261 -21.68 2.47 14.79
N ALA A 262 -20.99 2.18 13.69
CA ALA A 262 -20.45 3.17 12.78
C ALA A 262 -21.45 3.44 11.65
N VAL A 263 -22.10 4.60 11.73
CA VAL A 263 -23.17 5.03 10.83
C VAL A 263 -22.59 5.97 9.79
N SER A 264 -22.50 5.50 8.55
CA SER A 264 -22.12 6.33 7.40
C SER A 264 -23.32 7.10 6.86
N PHE A 265 -23.14 8.38 6.57
CA PHE A 265 -24.22 9.28 6.16
C PHE A 265 -23.79 10.30 5.11
N GLU A 266 -24.77 10.87 4.40
CA GLU A 266 -24.63 12.06 3.58
C GLU A 266 -25.34 13.23 4.27
N ASP A 267 -24.69 14.39 4.35
CA ASP A 267 -25.26 15.62 4.91
C ASP A 267 -24.96 16.80 3.98
N LEU A 268 -25.80 17.83 4.01
CA LEU A 268 -25.63 19.03 3.21
C LEU A 268 -24.54 19.93 3.83
N ILE A 269 -23.70 20.55 2.99
CA ILE A 269 -22.68 21.48 3.48
C ILE A 269 -23.38 22.79 3.91
N PRO A 270 -23.42 23.15 5.22
CA PRO A 270 -24.26 24.25 5.71
C PRO A 270 -23.92 25.60 5.06
N ASN A 271 -22.64 25.87 4.84
CA ASN A 271 -22.14 27.15 4.32
C ASN A 271 -22.25 27.28 2.79
N LYS A 272 -22.76 26.27 2.09
CA LYS A 272 -22.94 26.28 0.62
C LYS A 272 -24.42 26.08 0.22
N MET A 273 -25.34 26.17 1.17
CA MET A 273 -26.77 26.11 0.86
C MET A 273 -27.19 27.39 0.12
N GLN A 274 -27.65 27.24 -1.12
CA GLN A 274 -28.44 28.26 -1.82
C GLN A 274 -29.83 27.65 -2.09
N ASN A 275 -30.88 28.29 -1.55
CA ASN A 275 -32.28 27.88 -1.73
C ASN A 275 -32.57 26.41 -1.35
N GLY A 276 -31.97 25.89 -0.27
CA GLY A 276 -32.18 24.51 0.18
C GLY A 276 -31.52 23.43 -0.69
N SER A 277 -30.81 23.85 -1.74
CA SER A 277 -29.94 22.99 -2.55
C SER A 277 -28.49 23.31 -2.23
N GLY A 278 -27.69 22.28 -2.01
CA GLY A 278 -26.28 22.44 -1.69
C GLY A 278 -25.53 21.15 -1.94
N PRO A 279 -24.20 21.22 -2.07
CA PRO A 279 -23.38 20.04 -2.26
C PRO A 279 -23.42 19.16 -1.01
N TRP A 280 -23.47 17.86 -1.26
CA TRP A 280 -23.45 16.82 -0.25
C TRP A 280 -22.01 16.52 0.19
N ARG A 281 -21.86 16.11 1.44
CA ARG A 281 -20.62 15.57 1.99
C ARG A 281 -20.90 14.23 2.68
N HIS A 282 -19.92 13.34 2.60
CA HIS A 282 -19.97 12.04 3.28
C HIS A 282 -19.32 12.13 4.66
N GLY A 283 -19.99 11.55 5.65
CA GLY A 283 -19.50 11.47 7.02
C GLY A 283 -19.83 10.14 7.68
N MET A 284 -19.16 9.86 8.80
CA MET A 284 -19.38 8.67 9.63
C MET A 284 -19.51 9.11 11.08
N MET A 285 -20.56 8.66 11.76
CA MET A 285 -20.76 8.81 13.20
C MET A 285 -20.46 7.48 13.88
N ILE A 286 -19.69 7.53 14.96
CA ILE A 286 -19.50 6.39 15.87
C ILE A 286 -20.45 6.58 17.04
N ILE A 287 -21.38 5.65 17.21
CA ILE A 287 -22.48 5.73 18.18
C ILE A 287 -22.47 4.47 19.04
N ASP A 288 -22.63 4.62 20.35
CA ASP A 288 -22.87 3.50 21.26
C ASP A 288 -24.09 3.77 22.15
N LYS A 289 -24.29 2.95 23.19
CA LYS A 289 -25.42 3.09 24.13
C LYS A 289 -25.46 4.43 24.87
N ASP A 290 -24.32 5.11 25.00
CA ASP A 290 -24.17 6.37 25.73
C ASP A 290 -24.26 7.58 24.78
N GLY A 291 -24.42 7.35 23.47
CA GLY A 291 -24.68 8.35 22.45
C GLY A 291 -23.57 8.48 21.41
N LEU A 292 -23.48 9.65 20.77
CA LEU A 292 -22.47 9.97 19.77
C LEU A 292 -21.09 10.11 20.42
N LYS A 293 -20.12 9.32 19.96
CA LYS A 293 -18.74 9.32 20.46
C LYS A 293 -17.76 10.06 19.57
N ALA A 294 -17.89 9.88 18.25
CA ALA A 294 -17.02 10.54 17.30
C ALA A 294 -17.71 10.77 15.96
N GLU A 295 -17.19 11.72 15.20
CA GLU A 295 -17.66 12.03 13.85
C GLU A 295 -16.48 12.27 12.93
N TYR A 296 -16.54 11.72 11.72
CA TYR A 296 -15.54 11.83 10.69
C TYR A 296 -16.16 12.25 9.38
N TYR A 297 -15.41 12.97 8.55
CA TYR A 297 -15.85 13.39 7.22
C TYR A 297 -14.82 12.96 6.18
N LYS A 298 -15.30 12.48 5.03
CA LYS A 298 -14.49 12.01 3.91
C LYS A 298 -13.48 13.07 3.46
N ARG A 299 -12.25 12.63 3.20
CA ARG A 299 -11.12 13.53 2.89
C ARG A 299 -10.77 13.55 1.41
N VAL A 300 -10.85 12.39 0.76
CA VAL A 300 -10.55 12.21 -0.65
C VAL A 300 -11.86 11.99 -1.40
N PRO A 301 -12.51 13.06 -1.89
CA PRO A 301 -13.72 12.93 -2.68
C PRO A 301 -13.42 12.26 -4.02
N VAL A 302 -14.40 11.52 -4.55
CA VAL A 302 -14.32 10.99 -5.91
C VAL A 302 -14.31 12.14 -6.92
N PRO A 303 -13.30 12.23 -7.81
CA PRO A 303 -13.22 13.33 -8.77
C PRO A 303 -14.47 13.45 -9.64
N PHE A 304 -14.94 14.68 -9.86
CA PHE A 304 -16.12 15.02 -10.68
C PHE A 304 -17.48 14.51 -10.18
N VAL A 305 -17.50 13.63 -9.18
CA VAL A 305 -18.73 13.09 -8.56
C VAL A 305 -19.01 13.78 -7.23
N GLU A 306 -17.96 14.01 -6.43
CA GLU A 306 -18.08 14.53 -5.08
C GLU A 306 -17.36 15.87 -4.92
N GLU A 307 -17.95 16.77 -4.14
CA GLU A 307 -17.30 18.02 -3.78
C GLU A 307 -16.39 17.86 -2.56
N ARG A 308 -15.23 18.52 -2.60
CA ARG A 308 -14.32 18.57 -1.46
C ARG A 308 -14.93 19.41 -0.34
N SER A 309 -15.14 18.79 0.82
CA SER A 309 -15.53 19.50 2.04
C SER A 309 -14.44 20.51 2.45
N THR A 310 -14.81 21.77 2.66
CA THR A 310 -13.92 22.82 3.22
C THR A 310 -13.55 22.53 4.68
N SER A 311 -14.22 21.58 5.34
CA SER A 311 -13.87 21.04 6.65
C SER A 311 -12.65 20.09 6.61
N SER A 312 -11.97 19.97 5.46
CA SER A 312 -10.75 19.16 5.22
C SER A 312 -9.51 19.49 6.08
N LYS A 313 -9.64 20.34 7.11
CA LYS A 313 -8.66 20.49 8.20
C LYS A 313 -8.76 19.39 9.27
N ASN A 314 -9.78 18.53 9.21
CA ASN A 314 -9.94 17.46 10.19
C ASN A 314 -8.85 16.39 10.02
N LYS A 315 -8.13 16.11 11.11
CA LYS A 315 -7.18 15.00 11.25
C LYS A 315 -7.89 13.68 10.89
N PRO A 316 -7.16 12.66 10.40
CA PRO A 316 -7.77 11.33 10.22
C PRO A 316 -8.42 10.89 11.54
N LEU A 317 -9.59 10.25 11.47
CA LEU A 317 -10.28 9.79 12.67
C LEU A 317 -9.37 8.80 13.39
N PHE A 318 -8.96 9.14 14.60
CA PHE A 318 -8.33 8.22 15.51
C PHE A 318 -9.07 8.35 16.83
N PHE A 319 -9.69 7.25 17.25
CA PHE A 319 -10.58 7.23 18.39
C PHE A 319 -10.30 5.98 19.22
N GLU A 320 -9.94 6.16 20.49
CA GLU A 320 -9.79 5.07 21.44
C GLU A 320 -11.16 4.73 22.01
N TYR A 321 -11.66 3.53 21.68
CA TYR A 321 -12.96 3.07 22.14
C TYR A 321 -12.81 2.01 23.24
N GLU A 322 -13.44 2.25 24.38
CA GLU A 322 -13.52 1.25 25.46
C GLU A 322 -14.55 0.17 25.10
N LEU A 323 -14.09 -0.92 24.50
CA LEU A 323 -14.92 -2.05 24.08
C LEU A 323 -15.23 -2.95 25.28
N VAL A 324 -16.51 -3.01 25.67
CA VAL A 324 -16.96 -3.90 26.74
C VAL A 324 -17.03 -5.35 26.24
N LEU A 325 -16.15 -6.21 26.77
CA LEU A 325 -16.08 -7.63 26.43
C LEU A 325 -17.18 -8.40 27.15
N ARG A 326 -17.27 -8.26 28.48
CA ARG A 326 -18.19 -9.03 29.33
C ARG A 326 -18.95 -8.13 30.30
N ARG A 327 -20.21 -8.47 30.54
CA ARG A 327 -21.08 -7.86 31.55
C ARG A 327 -21.55 -8.91 32.56
N ASN A 328 -21.81 -8.50 33.81
CA ASN A 328 -22.38 -9.38 34.83
C ASN A 328 -23.90 -9.56 34.64
N SER A 329 -24.54 -10.37 35.50
CA SER A 329 -25.99 -10.57 35.52
C SER A 329 -26.80 -9.28 35.72
N ARG A 330 -26.18 -8.23 36.26
CA ARG A 330 -26.77 -6.89 36.45
C ARG A 330 -26.45 -5.93 35.30
N LYS A 331 -25.92 -6.42 34.17
CA LYS A 331 -25.51 -5.65 32.98
C LYS A 331 -24.39 -4.63 33.22
N VAL A 332 -23.64 -4.77 34.32
CA VAL A 332 -22.46 -3.93 34.60
C VAL A 332 -21.24 -4.50 33.87
N PRO A 333 -20.44 -3.69 33.16
CA PRO A 333 -19.17 -4.12 32.59
C PRO A 333 -18.25 -4.72 33.66
N ILE A 334 -17.70 -5.91 33.41
CA ILE A 334 -16.68 -6.52 34.28
C ILE A 334 -15.32 -6.56 33.58
N ASP A 335 -15.34 -6.53 32.25
CA ASP A 335 -14.16 -6.72 31.41
C ASP A 335 -14.29 -5.83 30.17
N TRP A 336 -13.24 -5.06 29.88
CA TRP A 336 -13.18 -4.08 28.80
C TRP A 336 -11.78 -4.02 28.20
N VAL A 337 -11.70 -3.58 26.96
CA VAL A 337 -10.44 -3.36 26.25
C VAL A 337 -10.50 -2.05 25.48
N ASP A 338 -9.43 -1.28 25.53
CA ASP A 338 -9.26 -0.11 24.69
C ASP A 338 -8.94 -0.57 23.25
N LEU A 339 -9.85 -0.28 22.34
CA LEU A 339 -9.76 -0.60 20.93
C LEU A 339 -9.56 0.71 20.15
N PRO A 340 -8.33 1.02 19.71
CA PRO A 340 -8.10 2.17 18.85
C PRO A 340 -8.70 1.91 17.46
N ILE A 341 -9.64 2.76 17.06
CA ILE A 341 -10.39 2.67 15.81
C ILE A 341 -10.03 3.85 14.91
N THR A 342 -9.85 3.57 13.63
CA THR A 342 -9.82 4.59 12.56
C THR A 342 -10.86 4.26 11.50
N ALA A 343 -11.20 5.24 10.66
CA ALA A 343 -12.19 5.08 9.61
C ALA A 343 -11.80 5.79 8.32
N GLY A 344 -12.32 5.30 7.20
CA GLY A 344 -12.19 5.90 5.89
C GLY A 344 -13.34 5.48 4.96
N PHE A 345 -13.44 6.14 3.82
CA PHE A 345 -14.43 5.83 2.79
C PHE A 345 -13.79 5.48 1.46
N SER A 346 -14.25 4.40 0.80
CA SER A 346 -13.95 4.10 -0.61
C SER A 346 -12.53 4.52 -1.06
N LEU A 347 -12.42 5.66 -1.76
CA LEU A 347 -11.19 6.16 -2.36
C LEU A 347 -10.13 6.65 -1.36
N ASP A 348 -10.50 6.92 -0.10
CA ASP A 348 -9.54 7.23 0.97
C ASP A 348 -8.49 6.11 1.10
N PHE A 349 -8.86 4.86 0.85
CA PHE A 349 -7.95 3.71 0.91
C PHE A 349 -7.04 3.56 -0.31
N ALA A 350 -7.41 4.16 -1.44
CA ALA A 350 -6.54 4.22 -2.62
C ALA A 350 -5.44 5.27 -2.47
N SER A 351 -5.65 6.27 -1.62
CA SER A 351 -4.61 7.25 -1.30
C SER A 351 -3.48 6.59 -0.51
N ASN A 352 -2.29 7.18 -0.54
CA ASN A 352 -1.24 6.83 0.41
C ASN A 352 -1.74 7.29 1.79
N PHE A 353 -2.44 6.38 2.49
CA PHE A 353 -3.30 6.65 3.65
C PHE A 353 -2.54 7.46 4.72
N PRO A 354 -3.19 8.43 5.39
CA PRO A 354 -2.47 9.52 6.01
C PRO A 354 -1.64 9.04 7.21
N PHE A 355 -0.32 9.10 7.00
CA PHE A 355 0.81 8.87 7.91
C PHE A 355 0.85 9.75 9.18
N SER A 356 -0.31 10.15 9.71
CA SER A 356 -0.43 11.11 10.80
C SER A 356 -1.32 10.62 11.93
N LEU A 357 -1.54 9.30 12.03
CA LEU A 357 -2.11 8.72 13.24
C LEU A 357 -1.06 8.77 14.35
N SER A 358 -1.47 9.14 15.57
CA SER A 358 -0.60 9.22 16.75
C SER A 358 -0.20 7.84 17.30
N SER A 359 -0.91 6.79 16.92
CA SER A 359 -0.64 5.40 17.31
C SER A 359 -1.23 4.46 16.25
N ARG A 360 -0.84 3.18 16.31
CA ARG A 360 -1.39 2.16 15.41
C ARG A 360 -2.86 1.92 15.75
N PRO A 361 -3.81 1.94 14.80
CA PRO A 361 -5.17 1.52 15.07
C PRO A 361 -5.25 0.00 15.16
N ALA A 362 -6.10 -0.52 16.03
CA ALA A 362 -6.41 -1.94 16.09
C ALA A 362 -7.39 -2.34 15.00
N LEU A 363 -8.35 -1.47 14.71
CA LEU A 363 -9.40 -1.68 13.73
C LEU A 363 -9.55 -0.47 12.81
N VAL A 364 -9.63 -0.77 11.52
CA VAL A 364 -9.91 0.18 10.44
C VAL A 364 -11.32 -0.09 9.93
N LEU A 365 -12.18 0.92 9.93
CA LEU A 365 -13.53 0.85 9.38
C LEU A 365 -13.54 1.42 7.97
N GLY A 366 -13.82 0.58 6.98
CA GLY A 366 -13.91 0.98 5.58
C GLY A 366 -15.34 0.91 5.08
N ALA A 367 -15.98 2.06 4.93
CA ALA A 367 -17.31 2.15 4.33
C ALA A 367 -17.18 2.44 2.83
N ALA A 368 -17.94 1.73 2.00
CA ALA A 368 -17.96 1.90 0.57
C ALA A 368 -19.37 1.76 -0.02
N HIS A 369 -19.53 2.30 -1.23
CA HIS A 369 -20.71 2.15 -2.05
C HIS A 369 -20.28 2.11 -3.52
N THR A 370 -19.84 0.95 -3.97
CA THR A 370 -19.31 0.80 -5.33
C THR A 370 -20.41 0.53 -6.34
N TRP A 371 -20.19 0.96 -7.58
CA TRP A 371 -21.17 0.82 -8.65
C TRP A 371 -20.97 -0.43 -9.51
N HIS A 372 -19.95 -1.25 -9.20
CA HIS A 372 -19.62 -2.44 -9.96
C HIS A 372 -18.73 -3.40 -9.15
N PRO A 373 -18.93 -4.74 -9.21
CA PRO A 373 -18.14 -5.71 -8.47
C PRO A 373 -16.62 -5.58 -8.65
N ASN A 374 -16.14 -5.42 -9.89
CA ASN A 374 -14.70 -5.23 -10.16
C ASN A 374 -14.11 -3.98 -9.47
N VAL A 375 -14.91 -2.93 -9.30
CA VAL A 375 -14.50 -1.72 -8.56
C VAL A 375 -14.48 -2.03 -7.06
N GLY A 376 -15.49 -2.75 -6.56
CA GLY A 376 -15.54 -3.31 -5.21
C GLY A 376 -14.29 -4.13 -4.87
N ILE A 377 -13.92 -5.08 -5.73
CA ILE A 377 -12.70 -5.90 -5.58
C ILE A 377 -11.46 -5.01 -5.55
N ALA A 378 -11.33 -4.08 -6.51
CA ALA A 378 -10.15 -3.20 -6.57
C ALA A 378 -10.00 -2.34 -5.30
N LEU A 379 -11.10 -1.80 -4.77
CA LEU A 379 -11.09 -1.00 -3.54
C LEU A 379 -10.87 -1.86 -2.29
N TRP A 380 -11.47 -3.04 -2.22
CA TRP A 380 -11.21 -4.02 -1.16
C TRP A 380 -9.71 -4.32 -1.05
N GLU A 381 -9.05 -4.56 -2.18
CA GLU A 381 -7.61 -4.88 -2.21
C GLU A 381 -6.74 -3.69 -1.78
N GLN A 382 -7.13 -2.46 -2.12
CA GLN A 382 -6.45 -1.27 -1.60
C GLN A 382 -6.65 -1.15 -0.08
N ALA A 383 -7.88 -1.32 0.41
CA ALA A 383 -8.18 -1.23 1.83
C ALA A 383 -7.42 -2.30 2.63
N LYS A 384 -7.38 -3.54 2.12
CA LYS A 384 -6.58 -4.63 2.67
C LYS A 384 -5.10 -4.25 2.74
N ALA A 385 -4.52 -3.78 1.63
CA ALA A 385 -3.14 -3.35 1.59
C ALA A 385 -2.82 -2.25 2.63
N ARG A 386 -3.73 -1.28 2.82
CA ARG A 386 -3.57 -0.24 3.86
C ARG A 386 -3.63 -0.81 5.28
N SER A 387 -4.48 -1.81 5.52
CA SER A 387 -4.55 -2.48 6.82
C SER A 387 -3.27 -3.26 7.15
N GLU A 388 -2.68 -3.94 6.15
CA GLU A 388 -1.41 -4.67 6.28
C GLU A 388 -0.24 -3.71 6.53
N GLU A 389 -0.23 -2.57 5.84
CA GLU A 389 0.76 -1.51 6.03
C GLU A 389 0.73 -0.92 7.44
N LEU A 390 -0.46 -0.77 8.03
CA LEU A 390 -0.63 -0.31 9.41
C LEU A 390 -0.46 -1.43 10.44
N GLY A 391 -0.57 -2.69 10.04
CA GLY A 391 -0.59 -3.84 10.94
C GLY A 391 -1.90 -3.91 11.76
N SER A 392 -3.02 -3.57 11.13
CA SER A 392 -4.35 -3.42 11.74
C SER A 392 -5.35 -4.40 11.15
N ALA A 393 -6.45 -4.67 11.85
CA ALA A 393 -7.62 -5.31 11.25
C ALA A 393 -8.45 -4.31 10.45
N LEU A 394 -9.24 -4.79 9.50
CA LEU A 394 -10.11 -4.05 8.60
C LEU A 394 -11.50 -4.69 8.60
N LEU A 395 -12.53 -3.88 8.82
CA LEU A 395 -13.91 -4.19 8.52
C LEU A 395 -14.34 -3.38 7.29
N TRP A 396 -14.61 -4.05 6.18
CA TRP A 396 -15.01 -3.40 4.93
C TRP A 396 -16.46 -3.70 4.59
N CYS A 397 -17.24 -2.63 4.41
CA CYS A 397 -18.66 -2.68 4.12
C CYS A 397 -19.00 -1.90 2.86
N ASP A 398 -19.30 -2.63 1.80
CA ASP A 398 -19.69 -2.08 0.52
C ASP A 398 -21.20 -2.28 0.26
N GLY A 399 -21.94 -1.18 0.31
CA GLY A 399 -23.40 -1.15 0.07
C GLY A 399 -23.78 -0.98 -1.38
N GLY A 400 -22.80 -1.06 -2.28
CA GLY A 400 -22.96 -0.98 -3.71
C GLY A 400 -23.71 -2.15 -4.34
N GLU A 401 -24.25 -1.95 -5.55
CA GLU A 401 -24.81 -3.05 -6.34
C GLU A 401 -23.71 -4.03 -6.74
N GLY A 402 -23.75 -5.24 -6.19
CA GLY A 402 -22.66 -6.22 -6.33
C GLY A 402 -21.37 -5.80 -5.63
N GLY A 403 -21.45 -4.90 -4.64
CA GLY A 403 -20.33 -4.46 -3.82
C GLY A 403 -19.68 -5.61 -3.05
N VAL A 404 -18.40 -5.47 -2.71
CA VAL A 404 -17.62 -6.53 -2.04
C VAL A 404 -17.42 -6.15 -0.57
N SER A 405 -17.82 -7.02 0.35
CA SER A 405 -17.67 -6.81 1.80
C SER A 405 -16.89 -7.96 2.45
N GLY A 406 -16.08 -7.64 3.45
CA GLY A 406 -15.18 -8.61 4.06
C GLY A 406 -14.45 -8.13 5.30
N VAL A 407 -13.61 -9.02 5.84
CA VAL A 407 -12.70 -8.73 6.97
C VAL A 407 -11.28 -9.10 6.57
N ALA A 408 -10.34 -8.20 6.86
CA ALA A 408 -8.92 -8.49 6.74
C ALA A 408 -8.22 -8.25 8.09
N ALA A 409 -7.26 -9.07 8.43
CA ALA A 409 -6.40 -8.94 9.61
C ALA A 409 -5.11 -9.70 9.34
N PRO A 410 -4.09 -9.62 10.22
CA PRO A 410 -2.92 -10.50 10.11
C PRO A 410 -3.37 -11.97 10.02
N GLY A 411 -3.18 -12.55 8.83
CA GLY A 411 -3.57 -13.92 8.50
C GLY A 411 -5.04 -14.20 8.21
N VAL A 412 -5.88 -13.17 8.17
CA VAL A 412 -7.28 -13.26 7.73
C VAL A 412 -7.43 -12.42 6.46
N ASP A 413 -7.89 -13.03 5.39
CA ASP A 413 -8.24 -12.36 4.14
C ASP A 413 -9.50 -13.02 3.57
N GLU A 414 -10.66 -12.52 3.97
CA GLU A 414 -11.95 -13.14 3.67
C GLU A 414 -12.93 -12.13 3.10
N ILE A 415 -13.29 -12.32 1.83
CA ILE A 415 -14.51 -11.76 1.24
C ILE A 415 -15.68 -12.58 1.74
N LEU A 416 -16.58 -11.96 2.48
CA LEU A 416 -17.70 -12.64 3.16
C LEU A 416 -19.02 -12.47 2.42
N GLN A 417 -19.17 -11.36 1.69
CA GLN A 417 -20.39 -11.07 0.96
C GLN A 417 -20.08 -10.30 -0.33
N VAL A 418 -20.81 -10.64 -1.39
CA VAL A 418 -20.90 -9.85 -2.62
C VAL A 418 -22.35 -9.45 -2.84
N GLY A 419 -22.62 -8.16 -2.98
CA GLY A 419 -23.98 -7.59 -3.03
C GLY A 419 -24.65 -7.46 -1.66
N SER A 420 -25.98 -7.45 -1.65
CA SER A 420 -26.78 -7.29 -0.43
C SER A 420 -26.74 -8.53 0.47
N GLY A 421 -26.95 -8.32 1.78
CA GLY A 421 -26.95 -9.39 2.78
C GLY A 421 -25.98 -9.09 3.92
N SER A 422 -26.52 -8.76 5.10
CA SER A 422 -25.70 -8.53 6.28
C SER A 422 -25.07 -9.81 6.80
N TRP A 423 -23.88 -9.67 7.38
CA TRP A 423 -23.10 -10.78 7.91
C TRP A 423 -22.40 -10.40 9.22
N VAL A 424 -21.95 -11.42 9.95
CA VAL A 424 -21.17 -11.30 11.18
C VAL A 424 -19.94 -12.20 11.07
N ARG A 425 -18.78 -11.67 11.45
CA ARG A 425 -17.52 -12.44 11.53
C ARG A 425 -16.79 -12.13 12.83
N THR A 426 -16.33 -13.19 13.49
CA THR A 426 -15.47 -13.10 14.67
C THR A 426 -14.03 -13.37 14.29
N ILE A 427 -13.12 -12.48 14.68
CA ILE A 427 -11.67 -12.66 14.55
C ILE A 427 -11.01 -12.54 15.93
N GLY A 428 -9.82 -13.13 16.09
CA GLY A 428 -8.97 -12.88 17.25
C GLY A 428 -8.13 -11.63 17.05
N LEU A 429 -8.20 -10.66 17.97
CA LEU A 429 -7.22 -9.56 18.04
C LEU A 429 -6.25 -9.81 19.17
N LYS A 430 -4.96 -9.49 18.95
CA LYS A 430 -3.90 -9.64 19.94
C LYS A 430 -4.11 -8.68 21.13
N LEU A 431 -3.96 -9.19 22.35
CA LEU A 431 -4.10 -8.44 23.59
C LEU A 431 -2.97 -8.73 24.59
N PRO A 432 -2.44 -7.70 25.30
CA PRO A 432 -2.75 -6.28 25.16
C PRO A 432 -2.44 -5.74 23.76
N PHE A 433 -3.21 -4.75 23.31
CA PHE A 433 -3.01 -4.22 21.97
C PHE A 433 -1.66 -3.52 21.90
N GLU A 434 -0.78 -4.00 21.03
CA GLU A 434 0.49 -3.34 20.80
C GLU A 434 0.24 -2.05 20.01
N GLU A 435 0.41 -0.90 20.63
CA GLU A 435 0.30 0.40 19.93
C GLU A 435 1.49 0.70 19.00
N GLY A 436 2.49 -0.17 19.02
CA GLY A 436 3.68 -0.10 18.19
C GLY A 436 3.31 0.02 16.72
N ARG A 437 3.70 1.13 16.10
CA ARG A 437 3.51 1.34 14.67
C ARG A 437 4.48 0.45 13.88
N THR A 438 4.03 0.02 12.71
CA THR A 438 4.91 -0.58 11.71
C THR A 438 5.96 0.46 11.27
N ALA A 439 7.09 0.01 10.70
CA ALA A 439 8.11 0.95 10.22
C ALA A 439 7.52 1.90 9.16
N TYR A 440 6.66 1.39 8.28
CA TYR A 440 5.91 2.19 7.33
C TYR A 440 4.88 3.09 8.00
N GLY A 441 4.18 2.65 9.05
CA GLY A 441 3.24 3.49 9.80
C GLY A 441 3.91 4.64 10.57
N PHE A 442 5.18 4.50 10.94
CA PHE A 442 5.95 5.55 11.61
C PHE A 442 6.61 6.52 10.63
N PHE A 443 7.33 6.00 9.64
CA PHE A 443 8.13 6.81 8.72
C PHE A 443 7.45 7.09 7.38
N GLY A 444 6.41 6.35 7.04
CA GLY A 444 5.81 6.35 5.72
C GLY A 444 6.80 5.95 4.63
N ALA A 445 6.58 6.50 3.44
CA ALA A 445 7.48 6.28 2.31
C ALA A 445 8.87 6.96 2.47
N TRP A 446 9.05 7.85 3.45
CA TRP A 446 10.29 8.60 3.62
C TRP A 446 11.49 7.74 3.98
N LEU A 447 11.31 6.57 4.58
CA LEU A 447 12.41 5.60 4.74
C LEU A 447 12.56 4.68 3.53
N ALA A 448 11.46 4.30 2.90
CA ALA A 448 11.48 3.35 1.79
C ALA A 448 12.27 3.91 0.59
N ILE A 449 12.08 5.20 0.27
CA ILE A 449 12.77 5.86 -0.85
C ILE A 449 14.31 5.89 -0.66
N PRO A 450 14.89 6.46 0.40
CA PRO A 450 16.33 6.45 0.58
C PRO A 450 16.88 5.02 0.70
N PHE A 451 16.11 4.08 1.25
CA PHE A 451 16.52 2.67 1.29
C PHE A 451 16.70 2.09 -0.12
N ILE A 452 15.72 2.24 -1.03
CA ILE A 452 15.84 1.72 -2.40
C ILE A 452 16.96 2.41 -3.19
N TRP A 453 17.17 3.71 -2.98
CA TRP A 453 18.29 4.44 -3.57
C TRP A 453 19.64 4.00 -2.96
N GLY A 454 19.64 3.62 -1.68
CA GLY A 454 20.75 2.96 -1.02
C GLY A 454 21.10 1.64 -1.70
N VAL A 455 20.11 0.77 -1.96
CA VAL A 455 20.29 -0.50 -2.70
C VAL A 455 20.92 -0.27 -4.07
N PHE A 456 20.45 0.75 -4.80
CA PHE A 456 21.07 1.15 -6.07
C PHE A 456 22.54 1.58 -5.90
N GLY A 457 22.85 2.34 -4.84
CA GLY A 457 24.18 2.88 -4.56
C GLY A 457 25.17 1.94 -3.86
N VAL A 458 24.77 0.72 -3.44
CA VAL A 458 25.63 -0.18 -2.64
C VAL A 458 26.98 -0.42 -3.30
N GLU A 459 27.01 -0.72 -4.60
CA GLU A 459 28.26 -1.04 -5.28
C GLU A 459 29.22 0.16 -5.33
N TRP A 460 28.70 1.38 -5.48
CA TRP A 460 29.51 2.60 -5.44
C TRP A 460 30.12 2.83 -4.06
N ILE A 461 29.36 2.56 -2.99
CA ILE A 461 29.85 2.65 -1.62
C ILE A 461 30.95 1.61 -1.40
N VAL A 462 30.72 0.34 -1.79
CA VAL A 462 31.69 -0.75 -1.65
C VAL A 462 32.97 -0.46 -2.43
N GLU A 463 32.87 -0.02 -3.68
CA GLU A 463 34.03 0.36 -4.51
C GLU A 463 34.84 1.47 -3.83
N ARG A 464 34.17 2.52 -3.36
CA ARG A 464 34.83 3.65 -2.68
C ARG A 464 35.48 3.24 -1.36
N THR A 465 34.83 2.38 -0.58
CA THR A 465 35.40 1.84 0.67
C THR A 465 36.63 0.97 0.38
N ILE A 466 36.59 0.12 -0.66
CA ILE A 466 37.75 -0.70 -1.06
C ILE A 466 38.89 0.18 -1.56
N VAL A 467 38.62 1.21 -2.37
CA VAL A 467 39.63 2.14 -2.86
C VAL A 467 40.27 2.91 -1.71
N ASN A 468 39.47 3.38 -0.74
CA ASN A 468 40.00 4.06 0.45
C ASN A 468 40.87 3.11 1.29
N LEU A 469 40.40 1.88 1.54
CA LEU A 469 41.18 0.88 2.29
C LEU A 469 42.48 0.51 1.57
N LYS A 470 42.45 0.32 0.26
CA LYS A 470 43.66 0.04 -0.53
C LYS A 470 44.61 1.24 -0.60
N GLY A 471 44.08 2.45 -0.74
CA GLY A 471 44.88 3.67 -0.74
C GLY A 471 45.57 3.89 0.61
N GLU A 472 44.89 3.57 1.71
CA GLU A 472 45.45 3.61 3.06
C GLU A 472 46.50 2.50 3.27
N TYR A 473 46.26 1.30 2.74
CA TYR A 473 47.21 0.18 2.79
C TYR A 473 48.47 0.42 1.95
N ASP A 474 48.33 0.98 0.73
CA ASP A 474 49.47 1.33 -0.12
C ASP A 474 50.27 2.50 0.48
N TYR A 475 49.61 3.45 1.15
CA TYR A 475 50.29 4.53 1.88
C TYR A 475 51.12 3.98 3.05
N ASP A 476 50.57 3.04 3.83
CA ASP A 476 51.26 2.44 4.98
C ASP A 476 52.44 1.54 4.56
N ILE A 477 52.29 0.74 3.49
CA ILE A 477 53.39 -0.05 2.92
C ILE A 477 54.50 0.86 2.37
N SER A 478 54.15 1.96 1.71
CA SER A 478 55.14 2.91 1.18
C SER A 478 55.93 3.60 2.30
N CYS A 479 55.28 3.90 3.42
CA CYS A 479 55.91 4.50 4.60
C CYS A 479 56.85 3.51 5.30
N PHE A 480 56.43 2.25 5.45
CA PHE A 480 57.27 1.16 5.97
C PHE A 480 58.51 0.92 5.10
N ARG A 481 58.35 0.93 3.76
CA ARG A 481 59.48 0.74 2.83
C ARG A 481 60.48 1.89 2.90
N ARG A 482 60.01 3.12 3.12
CA ARG A 482 60.86 4.32 3.25
C ARG A 482 61.64 4.31 4.56
N LYS A 483 61.00 3.90 5.66
CA LYS A 483 61.63 3.76 6.97
C LYS A 483 62.65 2.63 7.03
N ARG A 484 62.41 1.53 6.31
CA ARG A 484 63.39 0.44 6.17
C ARG A 484 64.64 0.89 5.42
N LYS A 485 64.48 1.65 4.32
CA LYS A 485 65.60 2.20 3.56
C LYS A 485 66.42 3.23 4.36
N SER A 486 65.80 4.01 5.24
CA SER A 486 66.57 4.94 6.09
C SER A 486 67.37 4.20 7.15
N VAL A 487 66.81 3.14 7.75
CA VAL A 487 67.53 2.31 8.74
C VAL A 487 68.69 1.56 8.08
N GLU A 488 68.49 0.98 6.89
CA GLU A 488 69.57 0.32 6.14
C GLU A 488 70.69 1.31 5.74
N ALA A 489 70.35 2.56 5.40
CA ALA A 489 71.34 3.59 5.08
C ALA A 489 72.12 4.09 6.31
N ASP A 490 71.48 4.21 7.47
CA ASP A 490 72.15 4.59 8.73
C ASP A 490 73.07 3.46 9.23
N GLU A 491 72.69 2.20 9.03
CA GLU A 491 73.50 1.03 9.39
C GLU A 491 74.76 0.91 8.50
N GLU A 492 74.63 1.12 7.18
CA GLU A 492 75.78 1.20 6.26
C GLU A 492 76.72 2.37 6.60
N ALA A 493 76.19 3.53 6.98
CA ALA A 493 77.00 4.67 7.39
C ALA A 493 77.80 4.40 8.68
N SER A 494 77.23 3.63 9.63
CA SER A 494 77.91 3.26 10.87
C SER A 494 79.03 2.23 10.70
N LEU A 495 78.96 1.38 9.67
CA LEU A 495 79.99 0.39 9.35
C LEU A 495 81.20 0.99 8.61
N LEU A 496 81.04 2.20 8.07
CA LEU A 496 82.09 2.92 7.32
C LEU A 496 82.83 3.97 8.17
N SER A 497 82.38 4.23 9.41
CA SER A 497 83.06 5.07 10.41
C SER A 497 83.82 4.21 11.41
#